data_AF-X1JNH0-F1
#
_entry.id   AF-X1JNH0-F1
#
_cell.length_a   1.000
_cell.length_b   1.000
_cell.length_c   1.000
_cell.angle_alpha   90.00
_cell.angle_beta   90.00
_cell.angle_gamma   90.00
#
_symmetry.space_group_name_H-M   'P 1'
#
loop_
_entity.id
_entity.type
_entity.pdbx_description
1 polymer ?
#
loop_
_entity_poly.entity_id
_entity_poly.type
_entity_poly.pdbx_seq_one_letter_code
_entity_poly.pdbx_strand_id
1 'polypeptide(L)'
;PLDSIANAISASNTYIAIAANANKRNTIYVGGGMYSETLTTLPNQCDIIGVGCRTSWPTLIEGITTIGSIVVGCHIYNMHFHQVGTALPTISIPTGSHGTWFTDCVISMGTSATIGLSFAGTCNTCKVIGCQFDGDAVFPIGINFTSCGNFNRIEDNYINATTTGINISDGSGDSDWGTLIKNNVICHCAVGNSTQLTTGISFLDASGTQAMVIGNYISATDAISWASGTLTGDRERWMCLANRVGEGGSGSWE
;
A
#
# COMPACT_ATOMS: atom_id res chain seq x y z
N PRO A 1 -2.37 26.94 -14.31
CA PRO A 1 -2.06 26.28 -13.02
C PRO A 1 -3.30 26.31 -12.12
N LEU A 2 -3.61 25.22 -11.43
CA LEU A 2 -4.68 25.16 -10.44
C LEU A 2 -4.07 25.30 -9.04
N ASP A 3 -4.80 25.91 -8.12
CA ASP A 3 -4.29 26.27 -6.79
C ASP A 3 -4.28 25.09 -5.79
N SER A 4 -4.90 23.96 -6.14
CA SER A 4 -4.92 22.75 -5.32
C SER A 4 -4.98 21.48 -6.15
N ILE A 5 -4.57 20.37 -5.56
CA ILE A 5 -4.64 19.04 -6.15
C ILE A 5 -6.11 18.61 -6.26
N ALA A 6 -6.94 18.89 -5.25
CA ALA A 6 -8.37 18.60 -5.28
C ALA A 6 -9.08 19.27 -6.47
N ASN A 7 -8.72 20.53 -6.81
CA ASN A 7 -9.29 21.22 -7.97
C ASN A 7 -8.86 20.55 -9.29
N ALA A 8 -7.60 20.09 -9.38
CA ALA A 8 -7.12 19.35 -10.54
C ALA A 8 -7.82 17.99 -10.71
N ILE A 9 -8.05 17.28 -9.61
CA ILE A 9 -8.81 16.03 -9.58
C ILE A 9 -10.24 16.26 -10.04
N SER A 10 -10.90 17.31 -9.53
CA SER A 10 -12.27 17.66 -9.92
C SER A 10 -12.37 17.94 -11.43
N ALA A 11 -11.48 18.77 -11.97
CA ALA A 11 -11.43 19.08 -13.40
C ALA A 11 -11.17 17.83 -14.26
N SER A 12 -10.26 16.95 -13.83
CA SER A 12 -9.96 15.69 -14.51
C SER A 12 -11.18 14.76 -14.54
N ASN A 13 -11.85 14.58 -13.40
CA ASN A 13 -13.05 13.75 -13.31
C ASN A 13 -14.21 14.31 -14.14
N THR A 14 -14.42 15.63 -14.18
CA THR A 14 -15.42 16.26 -15.07
C THR A 14 -15.13 15.95 -16.53
N TYR A 15 -13.86 15.98 -16.96
CA TYR A 15 -13.50 15.64 -18.33
C TYR A 15 -13.78 14.17 -18.68
N ILE A 16 -13.40 13.25 -17.80
CA ILE A 16 -13.57 11.79 -18.00
C ILE A 16 -15.04 11.35 -17.92
N ALA A 17 -15.87 12.05 -17.14
CA ALA A 17 -17.30 11.75 -17.02
C ALA A 17 -18.08 11.97 -18.34
N ILE A 18 -17.53 12.72 -19.30
CA ILE A 18 -18.10 12.86 -20.64
C ILE A 18 -17.97 11.52 -21.36
N ALA A 19 -19.08 10.91 -21.80
CA ALA A 19 -19.08 9.57 -22.41
C ALA A 19 -18.07 9.39 -23.55
N ALA A 20 -17.85 10.42 -24.38
CA ALA A 20 -16.85 10.41 -25.46
C ALA A 20 -15.39 10.34 -24.97
N ASN A 21 -15.14 10.56 -23.68
CA ASN A 21 -13.83 10.60 -23.03
C ASN A 21 -13.64 9.46 -22.01
N ALA A 22 -14.64 8.60 -21.79
CA ALA A 22 -14.62 7.56 -20.74
C ALA A 22 -13.56 6.46 -20.92
N ASN A 23 -12.75 6.53 -21.98
CA ASN A 23 -11.60 5.64 -22.21
C ASN A 23 -10.28 6.42 -22.40
N LYS A 24 -10.30 7.74 -22.18
CA LYS A 24 -9.11 8.58 -22.28
C LYS A 24 -8.38 8.57 -20.94
N ARG A 25 -7.12 8.99 -20.96
CA ARG A 25 -6.31 9.12 -19.75
C ARG A 25 -5.82 10.56 -19.60
N ASN A 26 -6.05 11.14 -18.44
CA ASN A 26 -5.53 12.46 -18.08
C ASN A 26 -4.22 12.36 -17.31
N THR A 27 -3.45 13.44 -17.26
CA THR A 27 -2.24 13.53 -16.44
C THR A 27 -2.26 14.83 -15.65
N ILE A 28 -2.02 14.72 -14.34
CA ILE A 28 -1.88 15.85 -13.41
C ILE A 28 -0.43 15.90 -12.96
N TYR A 29 0.25 16.99 -13.30
CA TYR A 29 1.59 17.28 -12.78
C TYR A 29 1.47 18.15 -11.54
N VAL A 30 2.03 17.69 -10.42
CA VAL A 30 2.03 18.42 -9.15
C VAL A 30 3.41 19.01 -8.92
N GLY A 31 3.46 20.34 -8.77
CA GLY A 31 4.71 21.06 -8.48
C GLY A 31 5.32 20.66 -7.13
N GLY A 32 6.58 21.04 -6.90
CA GLY A 32 7.24 20.85 -5.61
C GLY A 32 6.60 21.69 -4.51
N GLY A 33 6.45 21.12 -3.32
CA GLY A 33 5.90 21.83 -2.17
C GLY A 33 5.24 20.93 -1.15
N MET A 34 4.55 21.59 -0.22
CA MET A 34 3.70 20.99 0.80
C MET A 34 2.29 21.53 0.62
N TYR A 35 1.35 20.63 0.36
CA TYR A 35 -0.05 20.93 0.14
C TYR A 35 -0.84 20.47 1.36
N SER A 36 -1.29 21.42 2.18
CA SER A 36 -2.16 21.15 3.33
C SER A 36 -3.61 21.02 2.85
N GLU A 37 -3.95 19.89 2.24
CA GLU A 37 -5.30 19.60 1.76
C GLU A 37 -5.71 18.15 2.01
N THR A 38 -7.00 17.94 2.29
CA THR A 38 -7.61 16.62 2.48
C THR A 38 -8.19 16.15 1.15
N LEU A 39 -7.63 15.10 0.57
CA LEU A 39 -8.20 14.47 -0.62
C LEU A 39 -9.29 13.46 -0.22
N THR A 40 -10.52 13.72 -0.64
CA THR A 40 -11.66 12.81 -0.42
C THR A 40 -11.97 11.95 -1.65
N THR A 41 -11.33 12.24 -2.79
CA THR A 41 -11.48 11.52 -4.05
C THR A 41 -10.13 11.43 -4.76
N LEU A 42 -9.97 10.40 -5.60
CA LEU A 42 -8.89 10.30 -6.58
C LEU A 42 -9.49 10.38 -8.00
N PRO A 43 -8.71 10.78 -9.00
CA PRO A 43 -9.21 10.89 -10.37
C PRO A 43 -9.33 9.50 -11.00
N ASN A 44 -10.38 9.28 -11.79
CA ASN A 44 -10.50 8.09 -12.62
C ASN A 44 -9.67 8.24 -13.90
N GLN A 45 -9.05 7.15 -14.34
CA GLN A 45 -8.28 7.08 -15.59
C GLN A 45 -7.25 8.21 -15.69
N CYS A 46 -6.44 8.38 -14.66
CA CYS A 46 -5.54 9.52 -14.57
C CYS A 46 -4.23 9.14 -13.90
N ASP A 47 -3.14 9.75 -14.37
CA ASP A 47 -1.85 9.69 -13.71
C ASP A 47 -1.61 11.00 -12.93
N ILE A 48 -1.27 10.89 -11.64
CA ILE A 48 -0.82 12.00 -10.81
C ILE A 48 0.69 11.85 -10.62
N ILE A 49 1.46 12.85 -11.01
CA ILE A 49 2.92 12.80 -11.01
C ILE A 49 3.48 14.00 -10.25
N GLY A 50 4.16 13.75 -9.14
CA GLY A 50 4.96 14.77 -8.47
C GLY A 50 6.21 15.07 -9.31
N VAL A 51 6.36 16.31 -9.75
CA VAL A 51 7.50 16.76 -10.57
C VAL A 51 8.50 17.62 -9.80
N GLY A 52 8.29 17.81 -8.49
CA GLY A 52 9.18 18.57 -7.63
C GLY A 52 9.48 17.88 -6.31
N CYS A 53 10.17 18.61 -5.44
CA CYS A 53 10.50 18.16 -4.09
C CYS A 53 10.13 19.25 -3.07
N ARG A 54 9.89 18.86 -1.83
CA ARG A 54 9.66 19.80 -0.72
C ARG A 54 10.97 20.32 -0.12
N THR A 55 12.01 19.47 -0.09
CA THR A 55 13.39 19.77 0.32
C THR A 55 14.32 18.62 -0.11
N SER A 56 14.05 17.43 0.41
CA SER A 56 14.73 16.16 0.14
C SER A 56 13.73 15.01 -0.10
N TRP A 57 12.44 15.34 -0.04
CA TRP A 57 11.31 14.42 -0.19
C TRP A 57 10.47 14.83 -1.40
N PRO A 58 9.72 13.89 -2.01
CA PRO A 58 8.77 14.21 -3.07
C PRO A 58 7.73 15.26 -2.64
N THR A 59 6.95 15.75 -3.60
CA THR A 59 5.83 16.65 -3.30
C THR A 59 4.90 16.05 -2.25
N LEU A 60 4.67 16.79 -1.17
CA LEU A 60 3.93 16.33 0.00
C LEU A 60 2.48 16.80 -0.01
N ILE A 61 1.57 15.87 0.28
CA ILE A 61 0.19 16.12 0.68
C ILE A 61 0.07 15.83 2.17
N GLU A 62 -0.31 16.84 2.95
CA GLU A 62 -0.54 16.77 4.39
C GLU A 62 -2.03 16.98 4.67
N GLY A 63 -2.73 15.89 5.01
CA GLY A 63 -4.19 15.91 5.19
C GLY A 63 -4.79 14.53 4.95
N ILE A 64 -5.77 14.13 5.77
CA ILE A 64 -6.30 12.75 5.82
C ILE A 64 -6.89 12.32 4.47
N THR A 65 -6.54 11.14 3.96
CA THR A 65 -6.96 10.65 2.63
C THR A 65 -7.85 9.40 2.71
N THR A 66 -9.00 9.52 3.37
CA THR A 66 -10.08 8.54 3.17
C THR A 66 -10.75 8.84 1.83
N ILE A 67 -10.49 7.99 0.84
CA ILE A 67 -11.07 8.13 -0.49
C ILE A 67 -12.50 7.57 -0.45
N GLY A 68 -13.48 8.44 -0.62
CA GLY A 68 -14.91 8.12 -0.46
C GLY A 68 -15.58 7.54 -1.71
N SER A 69 -14.87 7.49 -2.85
CA SER A 69 -15.42 7.04 -4.13
C SER A 69 -14.53 5.97 -4.76
N ILE A 70 -15.15 5.02 -5.46
CA ILE A 70 -14.45 4.01 -6.25
C ILE A 70 -13.45 4.68 -7.20
N VAL A 71 -12.24 4.12 -7.25
CA VAL A 71 -11.14 4.62 -8.09
C VAL A 71 -10.78 3.57 -9.13
N VAL A 72 -10.82 3.95 -10.41
CA VAL A 72 -10.50 3.07 -11.53
C VAL A 72 -9.38 3.66 -12.38
N GLY A 73 -8.26 2.95 -12.46
CA GLY A 73 -7.13 3.31 -13.32
C GLY A 73 -6.39 4.59 -12.88
N CYS A 74 -6.37 4.90 -11.59
CA CYS A 74 -5.58 5.99 -11.04
C CYS A 74 -4.15 5.52 -10.75
N HIS A 75 -3.15 6.21 -11.28
CA HIS A 75 -1.76 5.91 -10.97
C HIS A 75 -1.11 7.13 -10.33
N ILE A 76 -0.36 6.91 -9.27
CA ILE A 76 0.26 7.96 -8.48
C ILE A 76 1.77 7.70 -8.44
N TYR A 77 2.55 8.70 -8.85
CA TYR A 77 3.99 8.62 -9.01
C TYR A 77 4.69 9.71 -8.23
N ASN A 78 5.76 9.35 -7.50
CA ASN A 78 6.67 10.31 -6.88
C ASN A 78 5.94 11.36 -6.01
N MET A 79 5.04 10.89 -5.15
CA MET A 79 4.28 11.71 -4.20
C MET A 79 4.58 11.27 -2.77
N HIS A 80 4.56 12.23 -1.85
CA HIS A 80 4.65 11.98 -0.42
C HIS A 80 3.27 12.21 0.21
N PHE A 81 2.79 11.22 0.96
CA PHE A 81 1.55 11.30 1.74
C PHE A 81 1.89 11.29 3.22
N HIS A 82 1.37 12.27 3.95
CA HIS A 82 1.50 12.35 5.40
C HIS A 82 0.13 12.59 6.04
N GLN A 83 -0.21 11.75 6.99
CA GLN A 83 -1.41 11.91 7.79
C GLN A 83 -1.04 12.50 9.15
N VAL A 84 -1.88 13.40 9.67
CA VAL A 84 -1.69 14.01 11.00
C VAL A 84 -2.96 13.86 11.84
N GLY A 85 -2.81 13.44 13.10
CA GLY A 85 -3.81 13.66 14.15
C GLY A 85 -5.04 12.75 14.20
N THR A 86 -5.11 11.64 13.45
CA THR A 86 -6.22 10.65 13.54
C THR A 86 -5.74 9.19 13.55
N ALA A 87 -6.61 8.27 13.97
CA ALA A 87 -6.34 6.83 14.04
C ALA A 87 -6.67 6.03 12.76
N LEU A 88 -6.76 6.73 11.63
CA LEU A 88 -7.12 6.15 10.33
C LEU A 88 -5.86 5.74 9.54
N PRO A 89 -6.02 4.93 8.47
CA PRO A 89 -4.94 4.74 7.50
C PRO A 89 -4.45 6.08 6.94
N THR A 90 -3.16 6.15 6.57
CA THR A 90 -2.64 7.35 5.87
C THR A 90 -3.39 7.54 4.56
N ILE A 91 -3.58 6.45 3.81
CA ILE A 91 -4.42 6.38 2.61
C ILE A 91 -5.33 5.16 2.69
N SER A 92 -6.63 5.36 2.41
CA SER A 92 -7.61 4.27 2.32
C SER A 92 -8.30 4.29 0.95
N ILE A 93 -8.11 3.22 0.19
CA ILE A 93 -8.74 2.97 -1.10
C ILE A 93 -10.00 2.10 -0.90
N PRO A 94 -11.18 2.57 -1.36
CA PRO A 94 -12.45 1.90 -1.08
C PRO A 94 -12.66 0.65 -1.95
N THR A 95 -13.58 -0.20 -1.50
CA THR A 95 -14.03 -1.40 -2.23
C THR A 95 -14.48 -1.12 -3.65
N GLY A 96 -14.22 -2.08 -4.55
CA GLY A 96 -14.51 -1.95 -5.98
C GLY A 96 -13.51 -1.10 -6.77
N SER A 97 -12.43 -0.61 -6.14
CA SER A 97 -11.38 0.12 -6.86
C SER A 97 -10.50 -0.83 -7.68
N HIS A 98 -10.11 -0.43 -8.88
CA HIS A 98 -9.36 -1.30 -9.80
C HIS A 98 -8.23 -0.57 -10.49
N GLY A 99 -7.10 -1.23 -10.71
CA GLY A 99 -5.97 -0.63 -11.40
C GLY A 99 -5.44 0.63 -10.71
N THR A 100 -5.52 0.69 -9.38
CA THR A 100 -4.98 1.82 -8.61
C THR A 100 -3.54 1.54 -8.23
N TRP A 101 -2.62 2.39 -8.67
CA TRP A 101 -1.17 2.17 -8.52
C TRP A 101 -0.51 3.28 -7.72
N PHE A 102 0.43 2.89 -6.86
CA PHE A 102 1.38 3.77 -6.18
C PHE A 102 2.77 3.35 -6.60
N THR A 103 3.58 4.29 -7.11
CA THR A 103 4.93 4.01 -7.61
C THR A 103 5.89 5.11 -7.16
N ASP A 104 7.01 4.71 -6.56
CA ASP A 104 8.03 5.62 -6.03
C ASP A 104 7.44 6.67 -5.06
N CYS A 105 6.41 6.27 -4.30
CA CYS A 105 5.75 7.14 -3.33
C CYS A 105 6.36 6.98 -1.94
N VAL A 106 6.24 8.02 -1.14
CA VAL A 106 6.55 7.98 0.29
C VAL A 106 5.24 8.04 1.07
N ILE A 107 5.03 7.10 1.96
CA ILE A 107 3.87 7.03 2.85
C ILE A 107 4.40 7.16 4.26
N SER A 108 3.96 8.20 4.95
CA SER A 108 4.41 8.50 6.31
C SER A 108 3.27 8.83 7.24
N MET A 109 3.46 8.56 8.52
CA MET A 109 2.42 8.73 9.52
C MET A 109 2.73 9.79 10.56
N GLY A 110 1.66 10.40 11.05
CA GLY A 110 1.63 11.05 12.35
C GLY A 110 1.43 10.03 13.48
N THR A 111 1.48 10.51 14.71
CA THR A 111 1.55 9.72 15.96
C THR A 111 0.37 8.78 16.25
N SER A 112 -0.66 8.75 15.41
CA SER A 112 -1.91 8.02 15.69
C SER A 112 -2.36 7.10 14.58
N ALA A 113 -1.83 7.21 13.35
CA ALA A 113 -2.27 6.34 12.26
C ALA A 113 -1.92 4.87 12.54
N THR A 114 -2.79 3.98 12.09
CA THR A 114 -2.66 2.53 12.36
C THR A 114 -2.17 1.76 11.14
N ILE A 115 -2.39 2.31 9.94
CA ILE A 115 -2.08 1.67 8.66
C ILE A 115 -1.44 2.70 7.71
N GLY A 116 -0.44 2.31 6.92
CA GLY A 116 0.11 3.15 5.86
C GLY A 116 -0.86 3.27 4.70
N LEU A 117 -0.95 2.21 3.91
CA LEU A 117 -1.84 2.14 2.75
C LEU A 117 -2.79 0.97 2.88
N SER A 118 -4.10 1.25 2.80
CA SER A 118 -5.14 0.24 2.88
C SER A 118 -5.94 0.16 1.57
N PHE A 119 -6.13 -1.06 1.07
CA PHE A 119 -7.11 -1.41 0.05
C PHE A 119 -8.20 -2.26 0.70
N ALA A 120 -9.47 -1.92 0.45
CA ALA A 120 -10.61 -2.60 1.06
C ALA A 120 -11.44 -3.34 0.00
N GLY A 121 -12.13 -4.42 0.42
CA GLY A 121 -13.05 -5.19 -0.41
C GLY A 121 -12.44 -5.59 -1.75
N THR A 122 -13.23 -5.68 -2.82
CA THR A 122 -12.88 -6.31 -4.11
C THR A 122 -11.87 -5.53 -4.98
N CYS A 123 -10.83 -4.94 -4.38
CA CYS A 123 -9.78 -4.27 -5.14
C CYS A 123 -8.95 -5.26 -5.97
N ASN A 124 -8.82 -4.96 -7.26
CA ASN A 124 -8.12 -5.83 -8.22
C ASN A 124 -7.05 -5.04 -8.99
N THR A 125 -6.03 -5.74 -9.49
CA THR A 125 -4.96 -5.18 -10.33
C THR A 125 -4.25 -3.95 -9.73
N CYS A 126 -4.33 -3.80 -8.41
CA CYS A 126 -3.72 -2.69 -7.67
C CYS A 126 -2.24 -2.97 -7.42
N LYS A 127 -1.45 -1.90 -7.37
CA LYS A 127 0.02 -2.01 -7.29
C LYS A 127 0.60 -1.04 -6.28
N VAL A 128 1.58 -1.50 -5.53
CA VAL A 128 2.42 -0.70 -4.65
C VAL A 128 3.86 -1.06 -4.98
N ILE A 129 4.58 -0.18 -5.66
CA ILE A 129 5.88 -0.46 -6.26
C ILE A 129 6.90 0.60 -5.85
N GLY A 130 8.08 0.21 -5.39
CA GLY A 130 9.17 1.16 -5.11
C GLY A 130 8.84 2.18 -4.02
N CYS A 131 7.82 1.92 -3.20
CA CYS A 131 7.37 2.88 -2.20
C CYS A 131 8.12 2.71 -0.87
N GLN A 132 8.24 3.81 -0.14
CA GLN A 132 8.80 3.85 1.21
C GLN A 132 7.69 4.10 2.23
N PHE A 133 7.58 3.23 3.24
CA PHE A 133 6.69 3.38 4.38
C PHE A 133 7.55 3.71 5.62
N ASP A 134 7.60 4.98 6.02
CA ASP A 134 8.54 5.48 7.02
C ASP A 134 7.99 6.68 7.82
N GLY A 135 8.59 7.06 8.95
CA GLY A 135 8.19 8.22 9.76
C GLY A 135 8.64 8.18 11.22
N ASP A 136 8.51 9.32 11.91
CA ASP A 136 8.87 9.48 13.35
C ASP A 136 8.00 8.62 14.28
N ALA A 137 6.79 8.29 13.83
CA ALA A 137 5.95 7.25 14.39
C ALA A 137 5.93 6.06 13.41
N VAL A 138 5.81 4.85 13.96
CA VAL A 138 5.94 3.62 13.16
C VAL A 138 4.58 2.94 13.02
N PHE A 139 4.23 2.55 11.79
CA PHE A 139 2.99 1.86 11.44
C PHE A 139 2.82 0.54 12.18
N PRO A 140 1.69 0.31 12.88
CA PRO A 140 1.29 -1.04 13.20
C PRO A 140 1.25 -1.90 11.93
N ILE A 141 0.66 -1.39 10.84
CA ILE A 141 0.61 -2.10 9.54
C ILE A 141 1.12 -1.20 8.41
N GLY A 142 2.13 -1.65 7.66
CA GLY A 142 2.62 -0.92 6.49
C GLY A 142 1.60 -0.89 5.35
N ILE A 143 1.33 -2.07 4.78
CA ILE A 143 0.38 -2.26 3.67
C ILE A 143 -0.71 -3.24 4.10
N ASN A 144 -1.97 -2.89 3.82
CA ASN A 144 -3.12 -3.72 4.14
C ASN A 144 -4.00 -3.94 2.91
N PHE A 145 -4.18 -5.18 2.47
CA PHE A 145 -5.19 -5.59 1.49
C PHE A 145 -6.24 -6.42 2.24
N THR A 146 -7.45 -5.87 2.41
CA THR A 146 -8.53 -6.52 3.15
C THR A 146 -9.64 -6.96 2.22
N SER A 147 -9.85 -8.27 2.12
CA SER A 147 -10.80 -8.94 1.21
C SER A 147 -10.63 -8.53 -0.26
N CYS A 148 -9.39 -8.23 -0.65
CA CYS A 148 -9.03 -7.83 -2.01
C CYS A 148 -8.96 -9.03 -2.94
N GLY A 149 -9.33 -8.78 -4.20
CA GLY A 149 -9.31 -9.82 -5.21
C GLY A 149 -7.95 -9.90 -5.89
N ASN A 150 -7.98 -10.14 -7.18
CA ASN A 150 -6.90 -10.78 -7.91
C ASN A 150 -5.89 -9.80 -8.54
N PHE A 151 -4.69 -10.31 -8.85
CA PHE A 151 -3.60 -9.61 -9.58
C PHE A 151 -2.99 -8.39 -8.89
N ASN A 152 -3.05 -8.35 -7.55
CA ASN A 152 -2.40 -7.29 -6.81
C ASN A 152 -0.88 -7.51 -6.74
N ARG A 153 -0.12 -6.42 -6.67
CA ARG A 153 1.35 -6.45 -6.66
C ARG A 153 1.92 -5.54 -5.60
N ILE A 154 2.82 -6.08 -4.80
CA ILE A 154 3.57 -5.36 -3.77
C ILE A 154 5.05 -5.66 -4.05
N GLU A 155 5.72 -4.75 -4.76
CA GLU A 155 7.05 -4.99 -5.32
C GLU A 155 8.06 -3.91 -4.91
N ASP A 156 9.29 -4.31 -4.58
CA ASP A 156 10.44 -3.41 -4.39
C ASP A 156 10.21 -2.29 -3.34
N ASN A 157 9.34 -2.52 -2.35
CA ASN A 157 9.04 -1.52 -1.32
C ASN A 157 9.99 -1.62 -0.12
N TYR A 158 10.24 -0.49 0.55
CA TYR A 158 10.85 -0.44 1.88
C TYR A 158 9.75 -0.19 2.92
N ILE A 159 9.55 -1.14 3.84
CA ILE A 159 8.45 -1.12 4.81
C ILE A 159 9.02 -1.14 6.22
N ASN A 160 8.85 -0.02 6.94
CA ASN A 160 9.12 0.11 8.36
C ASN A 160 7.80 0.07 9.16
N ALA A 161 7.55 -1.05 9.85
CA ALA A 161 6.34 -1.28 10.64
C ALA A 161 6.70 -1.88 12.02
N THR A 162 5.81 -1.75 13.02
CA THR A 162 5.99 -2.31 14.37
C THR A 162 5.34 -3.68 14.55
N THR A 163 4.15 -3.89 13.99
CA THR A 163 3.40 -5.14 14.19
C THR A 163 3.41 -6.02 12.95
N THR A 164 2.96 -5.50 11.80
CA THR A 164 2.84 -6.26 10.55
C THR A 164 3.37 -5.44 9.37
N GLY A 165 4.30 -5.98 8.59
CA GLY A 165 4.76 -5.31 7.37
C GLY A 165 3.68 -5.24 6.29
N ILE A 166 3.23 -6.41 5.84
CA ILE A 166 2.18 -6.59 4.85
C ILE A 166 1.09 -7.47 5.43
N ASN A 167 -0.15 -7.02 5.37
CA ASN A 167 -1.32 -7.78 5.78
C ASN A 167 -2.22 -8.06 4.57
N ILE A 168 -2.52 -9.34 4.33
CA ILE A 168 -3.39 -9.81 3.26
C ILE A 168 -4.53 -10.60 3.88
N SER A 169 -5.77 -10.19 3.63
CA SER A 169 -6.92 -11.10 3.69
C SER A 169 -7.53 -11.14 2.30
N ASP A 170 -7.62 -12.33 1.69
CA ASP A 170 -8.47 -12.53 0.53
C ASP A 170 -9.86 -12.89 1.05
N GLY A 171 -10.90 -12.36 0.42
CA GLY A 171 -12.29 -12.70 0.73
C GLY A 171 -13.02 -13.28 -0.48
N SER A 172 -12.35 -13.39 -1.61
CA SER A 172 -12.92 -13.93 -2.83
C SER A 172 -12.58 -15.41 -2.91
N GLY A 173 -13.55 -16.27 -2.60
CA GLY A 173 -13.43 -17.73 -2.72
C GLY A 173 -13.27 -18.25 -4.15
N ASP A 174 -12.77 -17.42 -5.06
CA ASP A 174 -12.64 -17.68 -6.49
C ASP A 174 -11.29 -17.15 -6.97
N SER A 175 -10.28 -18.01 -6.96
CA SER A 175 -8.89 -17.62 -7.19
C SER A 175 -8.22 -18.60 -8.14
N ASP A 176 -7.89 -18.13 -9.33
CA ASP A 176 -6.82 -18.72 -10.16
C ASP A 176 -5.64 -17.72 -10.27
N TRP A 177 -5.70 -16.62 -9.51
CA TRP A 177 -4.91 -15.41 -9.79
C TRP A 177 -4.46 -14.69 -8.50
N GLY A 178 -3.30 -15.08 -7.97
CA GLY A 178 -2.79 -14.56 -6.70
C GLY A 178 -2.19 -13.15 -6.67
N THR A 179 -1.84 -12.72 -5.46
CA THR A 179 -1.06 -11.50 -5.19
C THR A 179 0.44 -11.81 -5.30
N LEU A 180 1.19 -10.97 -6.02
CA LEU A 180 2.65 -11.04 -6.05
C LEU A 180 3.25 -10.12 -5.00
N ILE A 181 4.07 -10.67 -4.11
CA ILE A 181 4.82 -9.94 -3.07
C ILE A 181 6.30 -10.20 -3.33
N LYS A 182 7.00 -9.22 -3.87
CA LYS A 182 8.35 -9.44 -4.41
C LYS A 182 9.36 -8.37 -4.01
N ASN A 183 10.59 -8.79 -3.70
CA ASN A 183 11.74 -7.91 -3.50
C ASN A 183 11.55 -6.79 -2.47
N ASN A 184 10.61 -6.94 -1.53
CA ASN A 184 10.39 -5.94 -0.50
C ASN A 184 11.45 -6.09 0.61
N VAL A 185 11.81 -4.98 1.23
CA VAL A 185 12.56 -4.93 2.48
C VAL A 185 11.56 -4.61 3.58
N ILE A 186 11.29 -5.59 4.44
CA ILE A 186 10.28 -5.53 5.50
C ILE A 186 10.98 -5.68 6.84
N CYS A 187 11.04 -4.63 7.63
CA CYS A 187 11.79 -4.64 8.87
C CYS A 187 11.29 -3.59 9.85
N HIS A 188 11.75 -3.70 11.10
CA HIS A 188 11.71 -2.60 12.04
C HIS A 188 13.15 -2.26 12.44
N CYS A 189 13.67 -1.14 11.92
CA CYS A 189 15.04 -0.72 12.19
C CYS A 189 15.09 0.20 13.40
N ALA A 190 15.06 -0.37 14.60
CA ALA A 190 15.73 0.25 15.72
C ALA A 190 16.79 -0.73 16.24
N VAL A 191 18.01 -0.61 15.70
CA VAL A 191 19.17 -1.38 16.14
C VAL A 191 19.36 -1.12 17.64
N GLY A 192 19.15 -2.13 18.48
CA GLY A 192 19.24 -2.02 19.94
C GLY A 192 17.94 -1.65 20.67
N ASN A 193 16.80 -1.56 19.98
CA ASN A 193 15.49 -1.50 20.61
C ASN A 193 14.83 -2.88 20.59
N SER A 194 14.20 -3.27 21.69
CA SER A 194 13.63 -4.60 21.93
C SER A 194 12.35 -4.89 21.14
N THR A 195 11.92 -4.01 20.23
CA THR A 195 10.67 -4.16 19.48
C THR A 195 10.95 -4.59 18.05
N GLN A 196 11.40 -5.84 17.86
CA GLN A 196 11.41 -6.48 16.55
C GLN A 196 9.99 -6.43 15.95
N LEU A 197 9.89 -6.27 14.63
CA LEU A 197 8.62 -6.42 13.91
C LEU A 197 7.99 -7.77 14.28
N THR A 198 6.72 -7.81 14.71
CA THR A 198 6.09 -9.08 15.10
C THR A 198 5.92 -9.99 13.89
N THR A 199 5.36 -9.48 12.79
CA THR A 199 5.05 -10.26 11.59
C THR A 199 5.52 -9.54 10.33
N GLY A 200 6.25 -10.23 9.46
CA GLY A 200 6.64 -9.67 8.16
C GLY A 200 5.46 -9.57 7.21
N ILE A 201 4.95 -10.73 6.81
CA ILE A 201 3.80 -10.88 5.92
C ILE A 201 2.76 -11.77 6.62
N SER A 202 1.54 -11.27 6.77
CA SER A 202 0.42 -11.96 7.40
C SER A 202 -0.65 -12.30 6.36
N PHE A 203 -1.06 -13.56 6.31
CA PHE A 203 -2.21 -14.03 5.54
C PHE A 203 -3.34 -14.43 6.49
N LEU A 204 -4.39 -13.60 6.58
CA LEU A 204 -5.45 -13.73 7.59
C LEU A 204 -6.60 -14.66 7.19
N ASP A 205 -6.76 -14.97 5.90
CA ASP A 205 -7.77 -15.93 5.43
C ASP A 205 -7.07 -17.11 4.76
N ALA A 206 -7.35 -18.31 5.25
CA ALA A 206 -6.81 -19.58 4.73
C ALA A 206 -7.63 -20.14 3.57
N SER A 207 -8.80 -19.57 3.27
CA SER A 207 -9.68 -20.04 2.20
C SER A 207 -9.35 -19.33 0.88
N GLY A 208 -8.71 -20.04 -0.04
CA GLY A 208 -8.59 -19.61 -1.43
C GLY A 208 -7.64 -18.45 -1.72
N THR A 209 -6.97 -17.84 -0.75
CA THR A 209 -5.93 -16.86 -1.09
C THR A 209 -4.86 -17.54 -1.96
N GLN A 210 -4.33 -16.84 -2.97
CA GLN A 210 -3.12 -17.27 -3.68
C GLN A 210 -2.09 -16.17 -3.61
N ALA A 211 -0.84 -16.52 -3.37
CA ALA A 211 0.24 -15.55 -3.35
C ALA A 211 1.58 -16.16 -3.78
N MET A 212 2.35 -15.32 -4.47
CA MET A 212 3.75 -15.58 -4.78
C MET A 212 4.61 -14.62 -3.97
N VAL A 213 5.37 -15.16 -3.02
CA VAL A 213 6.23 -14.40 -2.11
C VAL A 213 7.68 -14.68 -2.50
N ILE A 214 8.33 -13.73 -3.18
CA ILE A 214 9.61 -13.97 -3.85
C ILE A 214 10.66 -12.92 -3.49
N GLY A 215 11.85 -13.35 -3.07
CA GLY A 215 13.01 -12.45 -2.98
C GLY A 215 12.91 -11.35 -1.93
N ASN A 216 12.00 -11.47 -0.96
CA ASN A 216 11.82 -10.45 0.07
C ASN A 216 12.90 -10.59 1.15
N TYR A 217 13.36 -9.47 1.71
CA TYR A 217 14.12 -9.42 2.95
C TYR A 217 13.16 -9.12 4.10
N ILE A 218 13.04 -10.02 5.07
CA ILE A 218 12.08 -9.90 6.17
C ILE A 218 12.80 -10.03 7.50
N SER A 219 12.73 -8.98 8.32
CA SER A 219 13.25 -8.98 9.69
C SER A 219 12.11 -8.84 10.68
N ALA A 220 11.52 -9.98 11.07
CA ALA A 220 10.38 -10.09 11.98
C ALA A 220 10.48 -11.35 12.85
N THR A 221 9.75 -11.39 13.97
CA THR A 221 9.60 -12.60 14.80
C THR A 221 8.96 -13.73 13.99
N ASP A 222 7.84 -13.44 13.32
CA ASP A 222 7.17 -14.33 12.37
C ASP A 222 7.30 -13.75 10.96
N ALA A 223 8.32 -14.18 10.20
CA ALA A 223 8.58 -13.61 8.88
C ALA A 223 7.38 -13.72 7.93
N ILE A 224 6.73 -14.88 7.89
CA ILE A 224 5.51 -15.12 7.11
C ILE A 224 4.57 -15.94 7.97
N SER A 225 3.41 -15.38 8.31
CA SER A 225 2.39 -16.03 9.14
C SER A 225 1.12 -16.31 8.34
N TRP A 226 0.43 -17.38 8.77
CA TRP A 226 -0.82 -17.85 8.18
C TRP A 226 -1.84 -18.01 9.30
N ALA A 227 -3.05 -17.51 9.12
CA ALA A 227 -4.12 -17.74 10.06
C ALA A 227 -4.39 -19.24 10.21
N SER A 228 -4.60 -19.68 11.45
CA SER A 228 -4.96 -21.06 11.79
C SER A 228 -6.42 -21.33 11.39
N GLY A 229 -6.68 -21.49 10.10
CA GLY A 229 -7.93 -21.98 9.55
C GLY A 229 -7.73 -23.34 8.89
N THR A 230 -8.79 -24.15 8.81
CA THR A 230 -8.77 -25.38 8.02
C THR A 230 -8.51 -24.99 6.57
N LEU A 231 -7.29 -25.22 6.08
CA LEU A 231 -6.93 -25.07 4.67
C LEU A 231 -7.76 -26.09 3.87
N THR A 232 -8.95 -25.69 3.44
CA THR A 232 -9.85 -26.50 2.61
C THR A 232 -9.66 -26.09 1.16
N GLY A 233 -8.88 -26.87 0.40
CA GLY A 233 -8.60 -26.61 -1.02
C GLY A 233 -7.12 -26.81 -1.37
N ASP A 234 -6.84 -26.98 -2.66
CA ASP A 234 -5.54 -27.36 -3.20
C ASP A 234 -4.40 -26.45 -2.73
N ARG A 235 -3.45 -27.03 -2.00
CA ARG A 235 -2.28 -26.35 -1.41
C ARG A 235 -1.23 -25.94 -2.46
N GLU A 236 -1.47 -26.20 -3.74
CA GLU A 236 -0.53 -25.95 -4.84
C GLU A 236 -0.45 -24.46 -5.26
N ARG A 237 -1.22 -23.58 -4.63
CA ARG A 237 -1.42 -22.20 -5.08
C ARG A 237 -0.51 -21.16 -4.42
N TRP A 238 0.54 -21.63 -3.76
CA TRP A 238 1.47 -20.82 -2.99
C TRP A 238 2.90 -21.06 -3.43
N MET A 239 3.65 -19.98 -3.66
CA MET A 239 5.07 -20.07 -3.94
C MET A 239 5.84 -19.12 -3.04
N CYS A 240 6.66 -19.68 -2.15
CA CYS A 240 7.64 -18.92 -1.36
C CYS A 240 9.04 -19.24 -1.88
N LEU A 241 9.72 -18.30 -2.53
CA LEU A 241 11.01 -18.52 -3.18
C LEU A 241 12.03 -17.44 -2.82
N ALA A 242 13.25 -17.85 -2.45
CA ALA A 242 14.39 -16.96 -2.26
C ALA A 242 14.16 -15.80 -1.28
N ASN A 243 13.23 -15.94 -0.33
CA ASN A 243 13.06 -14.95 0.74
C ASN A 243 14.21 -15.10 1.75
N ARG A 244 14.75 -13.98 2.19
CA ARG A 244 15.75 -13.91 3.26
C ARG A 244 15.08 -13.46 4.54
N VAL A 245 15.15 -14.31 5.55
CA VAL A 245 14.71 -13.96 6.91
C VAL A 245 15.94 -13.52 7.71
N GLY A 246 15.91 -12.29 8.21
CA GLY A 246 16.90 -11.78 9.15
C GLY A 246 16.31 -11.79 10.55
N GLU A 247 16.81 -12.64 11.45
CA GLU A 247 16.39 -12.56 12.84
C GLU A 247 17.13 -11.42 13.56
N GLY A 248 16.36 -10.56 14.23
CA GLY A 248 16.85 -9.50 15.09
C GLY A 248 16.38 -9.73 16.52
N GLY A 249 16.83 -10.80 17.17
CA GLY A 249 16.47 -11.12 18.55
C GLY A 249 17.42 -12.16 19.15
N SER A 250 17.69 -12.07 20.46
CA SER A 250 18.72 -12.81 21.21
C SER A 250 18.48 -14.32 21.41
N GLY A 251 17.75 -14.99 20.50
CA GLY A 251 17.52 -16.42 20.53
C GLY A 251 18.72 -17.17 19.99
N SER A 252 19.37 -17.98 20.84
CA SER A 252 20.44 -18.89 20.46
C SER A 252 19.96 -19.91 19.43
N TRP A 253 20.77 -20.06 18.38
CA TRP A 253 20.72 -21.11 17.36
C TRP A 253 20.57 -22.51 17.94
N GLU A 254 19.49 -23.22 17.59
CA GLU A 254 19.44 -24.68 17.44
C GLU A 254 18.60 -25.05 16.21
#